data_AF-A0A935NQ56-F1
#
_entry.id   AF-A0A935NQ56-F1
#
_cell.length_a   1.000
_cell.length_b   1.000
_cell.length_c   1.000
_cell.angle_alpha   90.00
_cell.angle_beta   90.00
_cell.angle_gamma   90.00
#
_symmetry.space_group_name_H-M   'P 1'
#
loop_
_entity.id
_entity.type
_entity.pdbx_description
1 polymer ?
#
loop_
_entity_poly.entity_id
_entity_poly.type
_entity_poly.pdbx_seq_one_letter_code
_entity_poly.pdbx_strand_id
1 'polypeptide(L)'
;MATEFTIPLHRFDTNLLPAGARQVGTDAFRTAVMLHFAAEYAAQGQTAMVTVDDQEITVMAFAAEASALDFVMPMLKGGRIAEAVPYLESLTKSAPANAEVLYNLGIAYSELGQFDEAIIRLKRAVQLDPGHAHAWVGIGTAYHRMRKPDQALEAFEKAVAANPDDGYTRRNLGGILIGLKRVDEAVTHLRRALDLLPDDPQAIFGLATALEQLGTREADEEADGLYLRFIEEHPNSPMAEQAEKARTAFAHRRLRASSVGGFRPDVMMYISEALQTFRPLAPQQCRAIALEIAVLGRSGLDINDPADKYTLKSLPGKFSGLHLLAIMYTAFRQINPTMETGADFGVEYQAALDLQKS
;
A
#
# COMPACT_ATOMS: atom_id res chain seq x y z
N MET A 1 26.07 12.15 31.46
CA MET A 1 26.26 10.78 30.93
C MET A 1 25.57 9.83 31.87
N ALA A 2 24.81 8.87 31.36
CA ALA A 2 24.18 7.86 32.19
C ALA A 2 25.16 6.69 32.42
N THR A 3 25.05 6.03 33.57
CA THR A 3 25.89 4.92 33.97
C THR A 3 25.03 3.67 34.11
N GLU A 4 25.50 2.56 33.57
CA GLU A 4 24.79 1.30 33.59
C GLU A 4 25.73 0.16 33.92
N PHE A 5 25.26 -0.76 34.77
CA PHE A 5 25.94 -2.00 35.09
C PHE A 5 24.98 -3.03 35.67
N THR A 6 25.42 -4.28 35.63
CA THR A 6 24.68 -5.43 36.14
C THR A 6 25.49 -6.15 37.20
N ILE A 7 24.85 -6.55 38.29
CA ILE A 7 25.42 -7.32 39.39
C ILE A 7 24.72 -8.68 39.46
N PRO A 8 25.43 -9.80 39.24
CA PRO A 8 24.86 -11.12 39.51
C PRO A 8 24.42 -11.20 40.98
N LEU A 9 23.22 -11.70 41.27
CA LEU A 9 22.65 -11.70 42.63
C LEU A 9 23.55 -12.37 43.66
N HIS A 10 24.21 -13.46 43.28
CA HIS A 10 25.13 -14.18 44.16
C HIS A 10 26.40 -13.38 44.52
N ARG A 11 26.68 -12.28 43.80
CA ARG A 11 27.78 -11.35 44.07
C ARG A 11 27.33 -10.09 44.79
N PHE A 12 26.03 -9.87 44.96
CA PHE A 12 25.53 -8.70 45.67
C PHE A 12 25.74 -8.86 47.18
N ASP A 13 26.39 -7.88 47.82
CA ASP A 13 26.60 -7.91 49.26
C ASP A 13 25.31 -7.54 50.01
N THR A 14 24.61 -8.57 50.48
CA THR A 14 23.35 -8.40 51.25
C THR A 14 23.54 -7.64 52.57
N ASN A 15 24.77 -7.45 53.07
CA ASN A 15 25.01 -6.65 54.28
C ASN A 15 24.75 -5.16 54.08
N LEU A 16 24.72 -4.70 52.82
CA LEU A 16 24.30 -3.35 52.45
C LEU A 16 22.82 -3.08 52.75
N LEU A 17 22.04 -4.14 53.01
CA LEU A 17 20.60 -4.07 53.29
C LEU A 17 20.29 -4.23 54.78
N PRO A 18 19.13 -3.70 55.25
CA PRO A 18 18.60 -3.97 56.59
C PRO A 18 18.48 -5.47 56.86
N ALA A 19 18.72 -5.89 58.11
CA ALA A 19 18.74 -7.32 58.48
C ALA A 19 17.48 -8.10 58.06
N GLY A 20 16.30 -7.47 58.16
CA GLY A 20 15.02 -8.08 57.75
C GLY A 20 14.80 -8.21 56.24
N ALA A 21 15.69 -7.67 55.41
CA ALA A 21 15.57 -7.65 53.95
C ALA A 21 16.73 -8.39 53.23
N ARG A 22 17.54 -9.17 53.94
CA ARG A 22 18.71 -9.85 53.36
C ARG A 22 18.40 -11.16 52.63
N GLN A 23 17.17 -11.67 52.77
CA GLN A 23 16.76 -12.92 52.14
C GLN A 23 16.50 -12.70 50.64
N VAL A 24 17.45 -13.10 49.80
CA VAL A 24 17.38 -13.02 48.34
C VAL A 24 16.09 -13.69 47.83
N GLY A 25 15.46 -13.05 46.84
CA GLY A 25 14.22 -13.52 46.21
C GLY A 25 12.93 -13.04 46.88
N THR A 26 13.01 -12.46 48.09
CA THR A 26 11.84 -11.87 48.77
C THR A 26 11.52 -10.47 48.25
N ASP A 27 10.25 -10.05 48.37
CA ASP A 27 9.83 -8.67 48.03
C ASP A 27 10.55 -7.64 48.91
N ALA A 28 10.81 -7.98 50.17
CA ALA A 28 11.59 -7.15 51.09
C ALA A 28 13.02 -6.92 50.58
N PHE A 29 13.67 -7.97 50.08
CA PHE A 29 14.98 -7.87 49.46
C PHE A 29 14.95 -7.00 48.20
N ARG A 30 14.02 -7.26 47.26
CA ARG A 30 13.90 -6.46 46.03
C ARG A 30 13.70 -4.98 46.34
N THR A 31 12.81 -4.68 47.29
CA THR A 31 12.54 -3.30 47.73
C THR A 31 13.76 -2.65 48.35
N ALA A 32 14.48 -3.36 49.24
CA ALA A 32 15.66 -2.82 49.89
C ALA A 32 16.81 -2.56 48.92
N VAL A 33 17.02 -3.43 47.92
CA VAL A 33 18.00 -3.21 46.84
C VAL A 33 17.67 -1.96 46.03
N MET A 34 16.40 -1.81 45.63
CA MET A 34 15.95 -0.61 44.89
C MET A 34 16.19 0.67 45.70
N LEU A 35 15.84 0.67 47.00
CA LEU A 35 16.04 1.83 47.87
C LEU A 35 17.52 2.14 48.13
N HIS A 36 18.37 1.11 48.25
CA HIS A 36 19.81 1.27 48.44
C HIS A 36 20.44 2.07 47.29
N PHE A 37 20.26 1.60 46.06
CA PHE A 37 20.80 2.28 44.88
C PHE A 37 20.12 3.62 44.62
N ALA A 38 18.81 3.73 44.84
CA ALA A 38 18.12 5.01 44.72
C ALA A 38 18.74 6.07 45.66
N ALA A 39 19.04 5.70 46.91
CA ALA A 39 19.68 6.61 47.86
C ALA A 39 21.13 6.94 47.49
N GLU A 40 21.91 5.94 47.07
CA GLU A 40 23.30 6.10 46.65
C GLU A 40 23.45 7.09 45.49
N TYR A 41 22.58 6.98 44.48
CA TYR A 41 22.60 7.85 43.31
C TYR A 41 21.94 9.20 43.56
N ALA A 42 20.88 9.26 44.38
CA ALA A 42 20.30 10.53 44.79
C ALA A 42 21.32 11.44 45.50
N ALA A 43 22.20 10.86 46.33
CA ALA A 43 23.29 11.59 46.98
C ALA A 43 24.29 12.22 45.97
N GLN A 44 24.31 11.74 44.73
CA GLN A 44 25.16 12.22 43.64
C GLN A 44 24.39 13.13 42.65
N GLY A 45 23.15 13.52 42.98
CA GLY A 45 22.29 14.31 42.09
C GLY A 45 21.77 13.51 40.88
N GLN A 46 21.73 12.18 41.00
CA GLN A 46 21.27 11.27 39.96
C GLN A 46 20.00 10.54 40.40
N THR A 47 19.23 10.05 39.43
CA THR A 47 18.13 9.10 39.65
C THR A 47 18.58 7.74 39.16
N ALA A 48 18.32 6.69 39.95
CA ALA A 48 18.61 5.32 39.57
C ALA A 48 17.31 4.53 39.34
N MET A 49 17.23 3.88 38.19
CA MET A 49 16.27 2.82 37.93
C MET A 49 16.93 1.48 38.20
N VAL A 50 16.30 0.67 39.04
CA VAL A 50 16.87 -0.59 39.52
C VAL A 50 15.89 -1.71 39.23
N THR A 51 16.36 -2.73 38.53
CA THR A 51 15.60 -3.96 38.30
C THR A 51 16.28 -5.08 39.05
N VAL A 52 15.48 -5.83 39.81
CA VAL A 52 15.95 -7.05 40.48
C VAL A 52 15.18 -8.20 39.88
N ASP A 53 15.86 -9.03 39.08
CA ASP A 53 15.29 -10.27 38.56
C ASP A 53 15.71 -11.46 39.45
N ASP A 54 15.56 -12.70 38.98
CA ASP A 54 15.94 -13.91 39.73
C ASP A 54 17.43 -14.26 39.64
N GLN A 55 18.17 -13.63 38.72
CA GLN A 55 19.61 -13.91 38.51
C GLN A 55 20.53 -12.71 38.76
N GLU A 56 20.03 -11.48 38.57
CA GLU A 56 20.85 -10.28 38.60
C GLU A 56 20.09 -9.02 39.01
N ILE A 57 20.86 -8.00 39.37
CA ILE A 57 20.42 -6.64 39.65
C ILE A 57 20.97 -5.75 38.54
N THR A 58 20.10 -5.07 37.81
CA THR A 58 20.48 -4.09 36.79
C THR A 58 20.26 -2.70 37.36
N VAL A 59 21.28 -1.85 37.33
CA VAL A 59 21.22 -0.47 37.80
C VAL A 59 21.52 0.48 36.66
N MET A 60 20.62 1.42 36.43
CA MET A 60 20.73 2.46 35.43
C MET A 60 20.58 3.82 36.10
N ALA A 61 21.65 4.63 36.10
CA ALA A 61 21.67 5.94 36.73
C ALA A 61 21.78 7.07 35.70
N PHE A 62 20.96 8.10 35.86
CA PHE A 62 20.90 9.27 34.97
C PHE A 62 20.76 10.56 35.80
N ALA A 63 20.98 11.73 35.19
CA ALA A 63 20.85 13.02 35.89
C ALA A 63 19.42 13.18 36.45
N ALA A 64 19.27 13.74 37.65
CA ALA A 64 17.96 13.82 38.31
C ALA A 64 16.91 14.65 37.55
N GLU A 65 17.34 15.52 36.64
CA GLU A 65 16.47 16.32 35.76
C GLU A 65 16.06 15.60 34.46
N ALA A 66 16.74 14.50 34.11
CA ALA A 66 16.41 13.69 32.96
C ALA A 66 15.38 12.61 33.32
N SER A 67 14.45 12.33 32.42
CA SER A 67 13.56 11.18 32.55
C SER A 67 14.32 9.89 32.19
N ALA A 68 13.88 8.77 32.73
CA ALA A 68 14.43 7.47 32.34
C ALA A 68 14.15 7.15 30.85
N LEU A 69 13.11 7.73 30.25
CA LEU A 69 12.86 7.66 28.81
C LEU A 69 13.94 8.39 28.00
N ASP A 70 14.47 9.51 28.48
CA ASP A 70 15.52 10.28 27.76
C ASP A 70 16.79 9.44 27.52
N PHE A 71 17.05 8.45 28.38
CA PHE A 71 18.15 7.50 28.17
C PHE A 71 17.87 6.50 27.04
N VAL A 72 16.63 6.05 26.90
CA VAL A 72 16.24 5.02 25.94
C VAL A 72 15.95 5.60 24.55
N MET A 73 15.44 6.84 24.49
CA MET A 73 15.07 7.49 23.22
C MET A 73 16.20 7.55 22.18
N PRO A 74 17.47 7.81 22.52
CA PRO A 74 18.58 7.72 21.57
C PRO A 74 18.80 6.32 20.99
N MET A 75 18.54 5.26 21.77
CA MET A 75 18.64 3.87 21.28
C MET A 75 17.56 3.58 20.25
N LEU A 76 16.32 3.95 20.57
CA LEU A 76 15.17 3.82 19.65
C LEU A 76 15.41 4.58 18.35
N LYS A 77 15.79 5.86 18.44
CA LYS A 77 16.11 6.69 17.27
C LYS A 77 17.31 6.17 16.47
N GLY A 78 18.26 5.52 17.14
CA GLY A 78 19.42 4.89 16.51
C GLY A 78 19.16 3.49 15.95
N GLY A 79 17.92 2.97 16.03
CA GLY A 79 17.57 1.62 15.59
C GLY A 79 18.13 0.49 16.46
N ARG A 80 18.66 0.80 17.64
CA ARG A 80 19.16 -0.19 18.62
C ARG A 80 18.00 -0.73 19.44
N ILE A 81 17.02 -1.32 18.76
CA ILE A 81 15.73 -1.68 19.35
C ILE A 81 15.86 -2.81 20.37
N ALA A 82 16.63 -3.85 20.04
CA ALA A 82 16.86 -4.97 20.94
C ALA A 82 17.56 -4.55 22.24
N GLU A 83 18.42 -3.52 22.18
CA GLU A 83 19.06 -2.91 23.35
C GLU A 83 18.04 -2.10 24.17
N ALA A 84 17.14 -1.36 23.52
CA ALA A 84 16.15 -0.53 24.19
C ALA A 84 15.07 -1.31 24.97
N VAL A 85 14.70 -2.51 24.50
CA VAL A 85 13.56 -3.28 25.03
C VAL A 85 13.69 -3.60 26.53
N PRO A 86 14.80 -4.16 27.05
CA PRO A 86 14.94 -4.44 28.48
C PRO A 86 14.72 -3.22 29.39
N TYR A 87 15.19 -2.04 28.96
CA TYR A 87 14.96 -0.80 29.72
C TYR A 87 13.48 -0.40 29.71
N LEU A 88 12.82 -0.50 28.56
CA LEU A 88 11.39 -0.22 28.46
C LEU A 88 10.56 -1.21 29.29
N GLU A 89 10.93 -2.49 29.31
CA GLU A 89 10.31 -3.50 30.18
C GLU A 89 10.49 -3.13 31.66
N SER A 90 11.71 -2.76 32.07
CA SER A 90 11.99 -2.27 33.43
C SER A 90 11.16 -1.03 33.79
N LEU A 91 11.04 -0.08 32.86
CA LEU A 91 10.19 1.11 33.03
C LEU A 91 8.72 0.73 33.22
N THR A 92 8.22 -0.26 32.49
CA THR A 92 6.85 -0.74 32.71
C THR A 92 6.66 -1.47 34.03
N LYS A 93 7.71 -2.06 34.63
CA LYS A 93 7.64 -2.69 35.96
C LYS A 93 7.62 -1.62 37.08
N SER A 94 8.44 -0.59 36.96
CA SER A 94 8.55 0.48 37.97
C SER A 94 7.44 1.53 37.87
N ALA A 95 6.95 1.82 36.66
CA ALA A 95 5.87 2.76 36.38
C ALA A 95 4.82 2.12 35.44
N PRO A 96 4.01 1.16 35.93
CA PRO A 96 3.10 0.35 35.10
C PRO A 96 1.93 1.13 34.46
N ALA A 97 1.71 2.38 34.88
CA ALA A 97 0.65 3.25 34.37
C ALA A 97 1.19 4.41 33.50
N ASN A 98 2.34 4.23 32.84
CA ASN A 98 2.88 5.22 31.90
C ASN A 98 2.56 4.83 30.45
N ALA A 99 1.62 5.56 29.82
CA ALA A 99 1.18 5.29 28.46
C ALA A 99 2.29 5.46 27.42
N GLU A 100 3.18 6.43 27.59
CA GLU A 100 4.28 6.71 26.65
C GLU A 100 5.34 5.59 26.66
N VAL A 101 5.70 5.09 27.84
CA VAL A 101 6.60 3.93 27.97
C VAL A 101 5.97 2.69 27.33
N LEU A 102 4.69 2.43 27.61
CA LEU A 102 3.96 1.30 27.02
C LEU A 102 3.85 1.40 25.50
N TYR A 103 3.64 2.62 24.97
CA TYR A 103 3.66 2.89 23.55
C TYR A 103 5.04 2.56 22.95
N ASN A 104 6.11 3.13 23.50
CA ASN A 104 7.47 2.91 23.00
C ASN A 104 7.88 1.41 23.07
N LEU A 105 7.51 0.70 24.14
CA LEU A 105 7.73 -0.75 24.24
C LEU A 105 6.95 -1.52 23.18
N GLY A 106 5.70 -1.13 22.96
CA GLY A 106 4.85 -1.73 21.94
C GLY A 106 5.39 -1.54 20.52
N ILE A 107 5.87 -0.34 20.19
CA ILE A 107 6.54 -0.06 18.92
C ILE A 107 7.82 -0.90 18.78
N ALA A 108 8.65 -0.95 19.83
CA ALA A 108 9.87 -1.75 19.82
C ALA A 108 9.59 -3.24 19.54
N TYR A 109 8.60 -3.84 20.20
CA TYR A 109 8.18 -5.22 19.89
C TYR A 109 7.67 -5.38 18.47
N SER A 110 6.91 -4.40 17.93
CA SER A 110 6.43 -4.44 16.55
C SER A 110 7.58 -4.39 15.53
N GLU A 111 8.64 -3.63 15.81
CA GLU A 111 9.85 -3.57 14.98
C GLU A 111 10.65 -4.88 15.03
N LEU A 112 10.64 -5.56 16.18
CA LEU A 112 11.21 -6.91 16.34
C LEU A 112 10.32 -8.03 15.78
N GLY A 113 9.14 -7.70 15.21
CA GLY A 113 8.19 -8.67 14.66
C GLY A 113 7.36 -9.42 15.71
N GLN A 114 7.45 -9.03 16.99
CA GLN A 114 6.68 -9.60 18.10
C GLN A 114 5.31 -8.90 18.20
N PHE A 115 4.45 -9.11 17.19
CA PHE A 115 3.20 -8.35 17.03
C PHE A 115 2.19 -8.58 18.17
N ASP A 116 2.09 -9.79 18.72
CA ASP A 116 1.16 -10.06 19.83
C ASP A 116 1.55 -9.28 21.09
N GLU A 117 2.83 -9.26 21.46
CA GLU A 117 3.35 -8.46 22.58
C GLU A 117 3.18 -6.96 22.33
N ALA A 118 3.46 -6.51 21.10
CA ALA A 118 3.22 -5.13 20.69
C ALA A 118 1.77 -4.72 20.94
N ILE A 119 0.81 -5.52 20.49
CA ILE A 119 -0.62 -5.26 20.65
C ILE A 119 -1.01 -5.21 22.13
N ILE A 120 -0.49 -6.11 22.98
CA ILE A 120 -0.77 -6.10 24.42
C ILE A 120 -0.35 -4.76 25.05
N ARG A 121 0.89 -4.32 24.79
CA ARG A 121 1.41 -3.07 25.36
C ARG A 121 0.72 -1.83 24.81
N LEU A 122 0.48 -1.77 23.50
CA LEU A 122 -0.22 -0.66 22.86
C LEU A 122 -1.68 -0.58 23.30
N LYS A 123 -2.37 -1.72 23.47
CA LYS A 123 -3.74 -1.74 24.03
C LYS A 123 -3.76 -1.20 25.45
N ARG A 124 -2.73 -1.51 26.25
CA ARG A 124 -2.61 -0.93 27.59
C ARG A 124 -2.34 0.57 27.54
N ALA A 125 -1.53 1.05 26.60
CA ALA A 125 -1.30 2.48 26.39
C ALA A 125 -2.61 3.23 26.08
N VAL A 126 -3.42 2.73 25.13
CA VAL A 126 -4.70 3.37 24.78
C VAL A 126 -5.81 3.18 25.82
N GLN A 127 -5.66 2.23 26.76
CA GLN A 127 -6.54 2.17 27.94
C GLN A 127 -6.24 3.29 28.94
N LEU A 128 -4.97 3.69 29.06
CA LEU A 128 -4.53 4.77 29.94
C LEU A 128 -4.76 6.14 29.30
N ASP A 129 -4.52 6.25 27.99
CA ASP A 129 -4.79 7.43 27.18
C ASP A 129 -5.53 7.05 25.88
N PRO A 130 -6.88 7.06 25.90
CA PRO A 130 -7.68 6.76 24.72
C PRO A 130 -7.44 7.70 23.53
N GLY A 131 -6.91 8.91 23.78
CA GLY A 131 -6.58 9.91 22.77
C GLY A 131 -5.22 9.72 22.10
N HIS A 132 -4.44 8.70 22.51
CA HIS A 132 -3.10 8.46 21.97
C HIS A 132 -3.16 7.91 20.54
N ALA A 133 -3.31 8.81 19.55
CA ALA A 133 -3.46 8.45 18.14
C ALA A 133 -2.36 7.52 17.62
N HIS A 134 -1.09 7.79 17.92
CA HIS A 134 0.03 6.95 17.46
C HIS A 134 0.00 5.52 18.02
N ALA A 135 -0.54 5.30 19.23
CA ALA A 135 -0.67 3.96 19.78
C ALA A 135 -1.76 3.17 19.03
N TRP A 136 -2.86 3.83 18.65
CA TRP A 136 -3.86 3.23 17.75
C TRP A 136 -3.28 2.90 16.37
N VAL A 137 -2.44 3.78 15.80
CA VAL A 137 -1.69 3.49 14.55
C VAL A 137 -0.79 2.26 14.70
N GLY A 138 -0.08 2.15 15.82
CA GLY A 138 0.75 0.99 16.13
C GLY A 138 -0.06 -0.31 16.17
N ILE A 139 -1.24 -0.29 16.83
CA ILE A 139 -2.14 -1.44 16.91
C ILE A 139 -2.62 -1.83 15.50
N GLY A 140 -3.08 -0.85 14.71
CA GLY A 140 -3.55 -1.08 13.34
C GLY A 140 -2.46 -1.67 12.45
N THR A 141 -1.24 -1.14 12.56
CA THR A 141 -0.07 -1.63 11.81
C THR A 141 0.30 -3.05 12.18
N ALA A 142 0.30 -3.39 13.48
CA ALA A 142 0.58 -4.74 13.96
C ALA A 142 -0.47 -5.73 13.44
N TYR A 143 -1.77 -5.41 13.55
CA TYR A 143 -2.83 -6.26 13.00
C TYR A 143 -2.74 -6.41 11.47
N HIS A 144 -2.43 -5.33 10.74
CA HIS A 144 -2.23 -5.40 9.30
C HIS A 144 -1.08 -6.35 8.93
N ARG A 145 0.06 -6.26 9.63
CA ARG A 145 1.21 -7.17 9.42
C ARG A 145 0.87 -8.64 9.75
N MET A 146 -0.03 -8.87 10.71
CA MET A 146 -0.59 -10.19 11.01
C MET A 146 -1.67 -10.66 10.03
N ARG A 147 -1.97 -9.90 8.97
CA ARG A 147 -3.05 -10.17 7.99
C ARG A 147 -4.44 -10.27 8.65
N LYS A 148 -4.70 -9.39 9.62
CA LYS A 148 -5.95 -9.27 10.37
C LYS A 148 -6.64 -7.94 10.01
N PRO A 149 -7.25 -7.83 8.81
CA PRO A 149 -7.67 -6.55 8.24
C PRO A 149 -8.82 -5.88 9.02
N ASP A 150 -9.75 -6.65 9.58
CA ASP A 150 -10.89 -6.09 10.35
C ASP A 150 -10.42 -5.44 11.66
N GLN A 151 -9.49 -6.06 12.38
CA GLN A 151 -8.92 -5.48 13.59
C GLN A 151 -7.99 -4.30 13.27
N ALA A 152 -7.30 -4.34 12.13
CA ALA A 152 -6.49 -3.22 11.67
C ALA A 152 -7.37 -2.01 11.36
N LEU A 153 -8.48 -2.24 10.65
CA LEU A 153 -9.50 -1.25 10.33
C LEU A 153 -10.03 -0.54 11.59
N GLU A 154 -10.51 -1.29 12.58
CA GLU A 154 -11.04 -0.71 13.83
C GLU A 154 -10.00 0.19 14.53
N ALA A 155 -8.73 -0.25 14.57
CA ALA A 155 -7.67 0.51 15.20
C ALA A 155 -7.32 1.78 14.41
N PHE A 156 -7.28 1.71 13.08
CA PHE A 156 -7.03 2.89 12.24
C PHE A 156 -8.21 3.89 12.28
N GLU A 157 -9.46 3.43 12.34
CA GLU A 157 -10.62 4.30 12.54
C GLU A 157 -10.52 5.07 13.88
N LYS A 158 -10.12 4.39 14.96
CA LYS A 158 -9.85 5.05 16.26
C LYS A 158 -8.67 6.02 16.19
N ALA A 159 -7.62 5.69 15.45
CA ALA A 159 -6.49 6.58 15.23
C ALA A 159 -6.91 7.88 14.51
N VAL A 160 -7.71 7.77 13.45
CA VAL A 160 -8.26 8.94 12.73
C VAL A 160 -9.21 9.74 13.61
N ALA A 161 -10.02 9.09 14.46
CA ALA A 161 -10.89 9.80 15.39
C ALA A 161 -10.10 10.58 16.44
N ALA A 162 -8.97 10.03 16.91
CA ALA A 162 -8.09 10.68 17.88
C ALA A 162 -7.26 11.82 17.27
N ASN A 163 -6.79 11.66 16.02
CA ASN A 163 -6.12 12.72 15.28
C ASN A 163 -6.62 12.79 13.83
N PRO A 164 -7.64 13.62 13.55
CA PRO A 164 -8.22 13.74 12.22
C PRO A 164 -7.29 14.35 11.16
N ASP A 165 -6.19 15.01 11.53
CA ASP A 165 -5.30 15.69 10.59
C ASP A 165 -3.99 14.92 10.33
N ASP A 166 -3.90 13.67 10.76
CA ASP A 166 -2.81 12.78 10.39
C ASP A 166 -3.05 12.14 9.01
N GLY A 167 -2.42 12.74 7.98
CA GLY A 167 -2.49 12.26 6.60
C GLY A 167 -1.96 10.84 6.41
N TYR A 168 -0.92 10.44 7.14
CA TYR A 168 -0.33 9.09 7.03
C TYR A 168 -1.29 8.02 7.55
N THR A 169 -1.98 8.32 8.65
CA THR A 169 -2.99 7.42 9.22
C THR A 169 -4.19 7.28 8.28
N ARG A 170 -4.67 8.38 7.69
CA ARG A 170 -5.76 8.34 6.70
C ARG A 170 -5.39 7.54 5.46
N ARG A 171 -4.16 7.70 4.97
CA ARG A 171 -3.62 6.91 3.85
C ARG A 171 -3.60 5.42 4.17
N ASN A 172 -3.11 5.04 5.35
CA ASN A 172 -3.11 3.64 5.81
C ASN A 172 -4.53 3.07 5.89
N LEU A 173 -5.47 3.82 6.48
CA LEU A 173 -6.88 3.44 6.55
C LEU A 173 -7.48 3.24 5.15
N GLY A 174 -7.23 4.16 4.23
CA GLY A 174 -7.64 4.04 2.83
C GLY A 174 -7.14 2.77 2.16
N GLY A 175 -5.87 2.41 2.36
CA GLY A 175 -5.30 1.15 1.86
C GLY A 175 -6.01 -0.09 2.41
N ILE A 176 -6.33 -0.12 3.71
CA ILE A 176 -7.11 -1.22 4.32
C ILE A 176 -8.50 -1.31 3.70
N LEU A 177 -9.19 -0.16 3.54
CA LEU A 177 -10.54 -0.10 2.97
C LEU A 177 -10.60 -0.59 1.52
N ILE A 178 -9.59 -0.26 0.69
CA ILE A 178 -9.46 -0.83 -0.67
C ILE A 178 -9.40 -2.36 -0.60
N GLY A 179 -8.57 -2.92 0.28
CA GLY A 179 -8.44 -4.37 0.46
C GLY A 179 -9.74 -5.04 0.90
N LEU A 180 -10.54 -4.34 1.72
CA LEU A 180 -11.85 -4.76 2.20
C LEU A 180 -13.00 -4.45 1.23
N LYS A 181 -12.73 -3.91 0.03
CA LYS A 181 -13.74 -3.52 -0.98
C LYS A 181 -14.73 -2.45 -0.51
N ARG A 182 -14.37 -1.66 0.50
CA ARG A 182 -15.11 -0.48 0.97
C ARG A 182 -14.62 0.78 0.22
N VAL A 183 -14.82 0.78 -1.10
CA VAL A 183 -14.13 1.70 -2.02
C VAL A 183 -14.53 3.17 -1.81
N ASP A 184 -15.82 3.48 -1.62
CA ASP A 184 -16.29 4.86 -1.41
C ASP A 184 -15.66 5.51 -0.17
N GLU A 185 -15.53 4.73 0.90
CA GLU A 185 -14.91 5.17 2.15
C GLU A 185 -13.39 5.36 1.95
N ALA A 186 -12.75 4.45 1.20
CA ALA A 186 -11.35 4.58 0.86
C ALA A 186 -11.06 5.89 0.13
N VAL A 187 -11.87 6.23 -0.88
CA VAL A 187 -11.74 7.51 -1.62
C VAL A 187 -11.84 8.70 -0.68
N THR A 188 -12.80 8.69 0.26
CA THR A 188 -12.98 9.77 1.25
C THR A 188 -11.71 9.96 2.10
N HIS A 189 -11.15 8.88 2.64
CA HIS A 189 -9.95 8.96 3.46
C HIS A 189 -8.69 9.33 2.64
N LEU A 190 -8.56 8.80 1.42
CA LEU A 190 -7.41 9.03 0.56
C LEU A 190 -7.38 10.44 -0.03
N ARG A 191 -8.54 11.02 -0.37
CA ARG A 191 -8.64 12.45 -0.72
C ARG A 191 -8.14 13.32 0.42
N ARG A 192 -8.66 13.10 1.63
CA ARG A 192 -8.22 13.87 2.80
C ARG A 192 -6.74 13.63 3.13
N ALA A 193 -6.22 12.41 2.90
CA ALA A 193 -4.80 12.14 3.04
C ALA A 193 -3.97 12.95 2.03
N LEU A 194 -4.41 13.03 0.77
CA LEU A 194 -3.75 13.81 -0.27
C LEU A 194 -3.84 15.33 -0.01
N ASP A 195 -4.95 15.84 0.55
CA ASP A 195 -5.04 17.24 0.98
C ASP A 195 -3.99 17.60 2.05
N LEU A 196 -3.74 16.66 2.97
CA LEU A 196 -2.78 16.84 4.07
C LEU A 196 -1.33 16.55 3.64
N LEU A 197 -1.16 15.68 2.64
CA LEU A 197 0.13 15.25 2.10
C LEU A 197 0.10 15.31 0.56
N PRO A 198 0.18 16.52 -0.04
CA PRO A 198 -0.03 16.70 -1.48
C PRO A 198 0.91 15.91 -2.37
N ASP A 199 2.13 15.63 -1.89
CA ASP A 199 3.22 15.00 -2.64
C ASP A 199 3.54 13.58 -2.12
N ASP A 200 2.66 12.97 -1.30
CA ASP A 200 2.88 11.60 -0.83
C ASP A 200 2.55 10.58 -1.94
N PRO A 201 3.54 9.80 -2.44
CA PRO A 201 3.34 8.90 -3.57
C PRO A 201 2.23 7.87 -3.31
N GLN A 202 2.16 7.37 -2.07
CA GLN A 202 1.24 6.31 -1.70
C GLN A 202 -0.20 6.84 -1.53
N ALA A 203 -0.38 8.10 -1.13
CA ALA A 203 -1.68 8.76 -1.13
C ALA A 203 -2.17 9.00 -2.57
N ILE A 204 -1.31 9.51 -3.46
CA ILE A 204 -1.62 9.71 -4.89
C ILE A 204 -2.03 8.38 -5.53
N PHE A 205 -1.16 7.38 -5.42
CA PHE A 205 -1.40 6.07 -6.03
C PHE A 205 -2.61 5.36 -5.40
N GLY A 206 -2.74 5.41 -4.08
CA GLY A 206 -3.86 4.82 -3.37
C GLY A 206 -5.20 5.42 -3.80
N LEU A 207 -5.28 6.75 -3.93
CA LEU A 207 -6.48 7.44 -4.40
C LEU A 207 -6.81 7.05 -5.84
N ALA A 208 -5.82 7.02 -6.73
CA ALA A 208 -6.00 6.60 -8.11
C ALA A 208 -6.55 5.16 -8.22
N THR A 209 -6.00 4.23 -7.42
CA THR A 209 -6.47 2.85 -7.33
C THR A 209 -7.90 2.75 -6.78
N ALA A 210 -8.25 3.55 -5.77
CA ALA A 210 -9.60 3.56 -5.23
C ALA A 210 -10.62 4.10 -6.26
N LEU A 211 -10.29 5.19 -6.96
CA LEU A 211 -11.12 5.77 -8.01
C LEU A 211 -11.30 4.81 -9.20
N GLU A 212 -10.24 4.12 -9.62
CA GLU A 212 -10.31 3.08 -10.65
C GLU A 212 -11.32 1.97 -10.29
N GLN A 213 -11.39 1.57 -9.01
CA GLN A 213 -12.32 0.54 -8.55
C GLN A 213 -13.78 0.98 -8.49
N LEU A 214 -14.07 2.29 -8.50
CA LEU A 214 -15.44 2.79 -8.62
C LEU A 214 -16.01 2.54 -10.03
N GLY A 215 -15.16 2.52 -11.07
CA GLY A 215 -15.55 2.18 -12.44
C GLY A 215 -16.53 3.16 -13.09
N THR A 216 -16.65 4.38 -12.56
CA THR A 216 -17.41 5.47 -13.19
C THR A 216 -16.52 6.26 -14.13
N ARG A 217 -17.10 6.91 -15.14
CA ARG A 217 -16.34 7.69 -16.11
C ARG A 217 -15.58 8.84 -15.43
N GLU A 218 -16.25 9.53 -14.52
CA GLU A 218 -15.70 10.66 -13.79
C GLU A 218 -14.52 10.22 -12.90
N ALA A 219 -14.66 9.09 -12.20
CA ALA A 219 -13.59 8.54 -11.38
C ALA A 219 -12.41 8.04 -12.22
N ASP A 220 -12.68 7.41 -13.37
CA ASP A 220 -11.63 6.97 -14.31
C ASP A 220 -10.82 8.16 -14.85
N GLU A 221 -11.48 9.28 -15.19
CA GLU A 221 -10.81 10.50 -15.66
C GLU A 221 -9.91 11.12 -14.58
N GLU A 222 -10.38 11.16 -13.33
CA GLU A 222 -9.58 11.63 -12.19
C GLU A 222 -8.42 10.68 -11.86
N ALA A 223 -8.67 9.36 -11.89
CA ALA A 223 -7.65 8.34 -11.67
C ALA A 223 -6.52 8.42 -12.71
N ASP A 224 -6.85 8.59 -14.00
CA ASP A 224 -5.84 8.75 -15.06
C ASP A 224 -4.92 9.95 -14.81
N GLY A 225 -5.50 11.07 -14.37
CA GLY A 225 -4.73 12.27 -14.00
C GLY A 225 -3.78 12.04 -12.83
N LEU A 226 -4.24 11.34 -11.78
CA LEU A 226 -3.40 11.01 -10.62
C LEU A 226 -2.30 9.99 -10.98
N TYR A 227 -2.59 8.99 -11.81
CA TYR A 227 -1.57 8.06 -12.29
C TYR A 227 -0.53 8.75 -13.17
N LEU A 228 -0.95 9.69 -14.04
CA LEU A 228 0.00 10.49 -14.84
C LEU A 228 0.92 11.30 -13.92
N ARG A 229 0.34 12.03 -12.97
CA ARG A 229 1.10 12.78 -11.96
C ARG A 229 2.11 11.89 -11.24
N PHE A 230 1.68 10.71 -10.79
CA PHE A 230 2.55 9.75 -10.09
C PHE A 230 3.75 9.31 -10.96
N ILE A 231 3.52 9.01 -12.24
CA ILE A 231 4.57 8.58 -13.17
C ILE A 231 5.58 9.70 -13.41
N GLU A 232 5.11 10.95 -13.56
CA GLU A 232 5.96 12.12 -13.77
C GLU A 232 6.84 12.43 -12.54
N GLU A 233 6.26 12.36 -11.34
CA GLU A 233 6.96 12.66 -10.08
C GLU A 233 7.85 11.49 -9.61
N HIS A 234 7.48 10.25 -9.94
CA HIS A 234 8.13 9.02 -9.43
C HIS A 234 8.40 7.97 -10.52
N PRO A 235 9.14 8.30 -11.60
CA PRO A 235 9.33 7.41 -12.75
C PRO A 235 10.09 6.11 -12.43
N ASN A 236 10.90 6.11 -11.37
CA ASN A 236 11.68 4.95 -10.94
C ASN A 236 10.96 4.09 -9.89
N SER A 237 9.72 4.42 -9.53
CA SER A 237 8.95 3.64 -8.57
C SER A 237 8.50 2.30 -9.18
N PRO A 238 8.55 1.18 -8.44
CA PRO A 238 7.99 -0.08 -8.92
C PRO A 238 6.47 0.00 -9.20
N MET A 239 5.80 1.03 -8.68
CA MET A 239 4.37 1.26 -8.91
C MET A 239 4.11 1.99 -10.24
N ALA A 240 5.12 2.57 -10.89
CA ALA A 240 4.96 3.31 -12.14
C ALA A 240 4.47 2.40 -13.28
N GLU A 241 4.99 1.18 -13.39
CA GLU A 241 4.53 0.20 -14.39
C GLU A 241 3.03 -0.14 -14.20
N GLN A 242 2.57 -0.23 -12.94
CA GLN A 242 1.17 -0.47 -12.64
C GLN A 242 0.30 0.72 -13.03
N ALA A 243 0.77 1.94 -12.76
CA ALA A 243 0.09 3.17 -13.20
C ALA A 243 -0.03 3.21 -14.72
N GLU A 244 1.04 2.95 -15.48
CA GLU A 244 1.03 2.93 -16.95
C GLU A 244 0.03 1.92 -17.52
N LYS A 245 -0.06 0.73 -16.92
CA LYS A 245 -1.05 -0.29 -17.29
C LYS A 245 -2.47 0.20 -17.06
N ALA A 246 -2.75 0.82 -15.91
CA ALA A 246 -4.06 1.39 -15.60
C ALA A 246 -4.45 2.47 -16.62
N ARG A 247 -3.51 3.38 -16.94
CA ARG A 247 -3.69 4.42 -17.96
C ARG A 247 -4.01 3.85 -19.35
N THR A 248 -3.30 2.81 -19.77
CA THR A 248 -3.59 2.11 -21.02
C THR A 248 -4.99 1.49 -21.02
N ALA A 249 -5.42 0.91 -19.89
CA ALA A 249 -6.76 0.37 -19.75
C ALA A 249 -7.85 1.46 -19.82
N PHE A 250 -7.61 2.65 -19.26
CA PHE A 250 -8.53 3.80 -19.41
C PHE A 250 -8.62 4.28 -20.85
N ALA A 251 -7.50 4.37 -21.57
CA ALA A 251 -7.50 4.74 -22.99
C ALA A 251 -8.36 3.76 -23.82
N HIS A 252 -8.21 2.45 -23.60
CA HIS A 252 -9.06 1.44 -24.25
C HIS A 252 -10.54 1.58 -23.87
N ARG A 253 -10.87 1.80 -22.59
CA ARG A 253 -12.25 2.02 -22.13
C ARG A 253 -12.85 3.29 -22.74
N ARG A 254 -12.11 4.38 -22.79
CA ARG A 254 -12.55 5.66 -23.38
C ARG A 254 -12.79 5.54 -24.89
N LEU A 255 -11.92 4.81 -25.61
CA LEU A 255 -12.13 4.52 -27.03
C LEU A 255 -13.41 3.70 -27.26
N ARG A 256 -13.71 2.72 -26.40
CA ARG A 256 -14.98 1.97 -26.44
C ARG A 256 -16.20 2.81 -26.09
N ALA A 257 -16.06 3.80 -25.21
CA ALA A 257 -17.15 4.66 -24.75
C ALA A 257 -17.43 5.88 -25.65
N SER A 258 -16.45 6.29 -26.47
CA SER A 258 -16.55 7.45 -27.37
C SER A 258 -17.22 7.10 -28.71
N SER A 259 -17.38 5.81 -29.02
CA SER A 259 -18.29 5.34 -30.04
C SER A 259 -19.69 5.23 -29.44
N VAL A 260 -20.69 5.86 -30.07
CA VAL A 260 -22.09 5.77 -29.65
C VAL A 260 -22.48 4.29 -29.55
N GLY A 261 -22.67 3.77 -28.33
CA GLY A 261 -22.97 2.36 -28.09
C GLY A 261 -21.89 1.36 -28.50
N GLY A 262 -20.62 1.76 -28.63
CA GLY A 262 -19.55 0.89 -29.12
C GLY A 262 -19.43 0.84 -30.65
N PHE A 263 -20.29 1.53 -31.40
CA PHE A 263 -20.33 1.50 -32.87
C PHE A 263 -19.39 2.53 -33.52
N ARG A 264 -18.45 2.07 -34.35
CA ARG A 264 -17.54 2.91 -35.14
C ARG A 264 -17.99 2.99 -36.62
N PRO A 265 -18.53 4.13 -37.08
CA PRO A 265 -19.05 4.26 -38.45
C PRO A 265 -17.97 4.10 -39.53
N ASP A 266 -16.76 4.57 -39.27
CA ASP A 266 -15.58 4.41 -40.13
C ASP A 266 -15.20 2.93 -40.30
N VAL A 267 -15.16 2.17 -39.21
CA VAL A 267 -14.92 0.71 -39.26
C VAL A 267 -16.05 -0.01 -40.00
N MET A 268 -17.31 0.38 -39.79
CA MET A 268 -18.45 -0.16 -40.54
C MET A 268 -18.32 0.10 -42.04
N MET A 269 -17.89 1.30 -42.46
CA MET A 269 -17.64 1.62 -43.86
C MET A 269 -16.52 0.76 -44.45
N TYR A 270 -15.38 0.63 -43.77
CA TYR A 270 -14.28 -0.25 -44.22
C TYR A 270 -14.72 -1.72 -44.35
N ILE A 271 -15.53 -2.21 -43.41
CA ILE A 271 -16.08 -3.58 -43.50
C ILE A 271 -17.05 -3.70 -44.69
N SER A 272 -17.89 -2.69 -44.93
CA SER A 272 -18.80 -2.68 -46.08
C SER A 272 -18.03 -2.74 -47.41
N GLU A 273 -16.96 -1.95 -47.55
CA GLU A 273 -16.06 -1.97 -48.71
C GLU A 273 -15.36 -3.32 -48.89
N ALA A 274 -14.87 -3.90 -47.79
CA ALA A 274 -14.24 -5.23 -47.79
C ALA A 274 -15.22 -6.33 -48.22
N LEU A 275 -16.46 -6.31 -47.70
CA LEU A 275 -17.51 -7.25 -48.09
C LEU A 275 -17.85 -7.15 -49.59
N GLN A 276 -17.92 -5.93 -50.15
CA GLN A 276 -18.14 -5.73 -51.59
C GLN A 276 -16.96 -6.27 -52.42
N THR A 277 -15.74 -6.03 -51.95
CA THR A 277 -14.49 -6.48 -52.58
C THR A 277 -14.38 -8.01 -52.57
N PHE A 278 -14.84 -8.68 -51.51
CA PHE A 278 -14.78 -10.14 -51.38
C PHE A 278 -15.93 -10.87 -52.07
N ARG A 279 -17.05 -10.19 -52.38
CA ARG A 279 -18.22 -10.78 -53.03
C ARG A 279 -17.87 -11.58 -54.32
N PRO A 280 -17.00 -11.11 -55.24
CA PRO A 280 -16.61 -11.87 -56.43
C PRO A 280 -15.45 -12.86 -56.21
N LEU A 281 -14.84 -12.93 -55.03
CA LEU A 281 -13.62 -13.70 -54.79
C LEU A 281 -13.92 -15.11 -54.24
N ALA A 282 -13.10 -16.08 -54.63
CA ALA A 282 -13.13 -17.41 -54.03
C ALA A 282 -12.60 -17.39 -52.58
N PRO A 283 -13.07 -18.29 -51.68
CA PRO A 283 -12.62 -18.31 -50.28
C PRO A 283 -11.09 -18.41 -50.10
N GLN A 284 -10.40 -19.06 -51.03
CA GLN A 284 -8.93 -19.15 -51.03
C GLN A 284 -8.26 -17.79 -51.26
N GLN A 285 -8.85 -16.92 -52.07
CA GLN A 285 -8.35 -15.57 -52.33
C GLN A 285 -8.57 -14.66 -51.13
N CYS A 286 -9.74 -14.72 -50.49
CA CYS A 286 -9.99 -14.00 -49.23
C CYS A 286 -9.01 -14.43 -48.13
N ARG A 287 -8.70 -15.73 -48.06
CA ARG A 287 -7.70 -16.27 -47.12
C ARG A 287 -6.29 -15.77 -47.43
N ALA A 288 -5.92 -15.67 -48.70
CA ALA A 288 -4.62 -15.13 -49.10
C ALA A 288 -4.46 -13.66 -48.70
N ILE A 289 -5.50 -12.84 -48.90
CA ILE A 289 -5.53 -11.43 -48.48
C ILE A 289 -5.38 -11.33 -46.96
N ALA A 290 -6.14 -12.10 -46.19
CA ALA A 290 -6.07 -12.11 -44.73
C ALA A 290 -4.67 -12.49 -44.21
N LEU A 291 -4.04 -13.49 -44.82
CA LEU A 291 -2.69 -13.93 -44.46
C LEU A 291 -1.63 -12.89 -44.84
N GLU A 292 -1.76 -12.20 -45.97
CA GLU A 292 -0.86 -11.11 -46.35
C GLU A 292 -0.91 -9.98 -45.31
N ILE A 293 -2.12 -9.58 -44.90
CA ILE A 293 -2.31 -8.55 -43.86
C ILE A 293 -1.72 -9.02 -42.53
N ALA A 294 -1.96 -10.28 -42.14
CA ALA A 294 -1.40 -10.84 -40.91
C ALA A 294 0.13 -10.88 -40.92
N VAL A 295 0.76 -11.15 -42.08
CA VAL A 295 2.22 -11.10 -42.25
C VAL A 295 2.73 -9.66 -42.16
N LEU A 296 2.05 -8.72 -42.82
CA LEU A 296 2.40 -7.30 -42.76
C LEU A 296 2.29 -6.77 -41.32
N GLY A 297 1.29 -7.21 -40.57
CA GLY A 297 1.08 -6.83 -39.17
C GLY A 297 2.05 -7.42 -38.16
N ARG A 298 2.93 -8.36 -38.52
CA ARG A 298 3.99 -8.85 -37.62
C ARG A 298 4.98 -7.77 -37.20
N SER A 299 5.13 -6.73 -38.03
CA SER A 299 5.96 -5.56 -37.74
C SER A 299 5.21 -4.44 -37.01
N GLY A 300 3.93 -4.67 -36.65
CA GLY A 300 3.04 -3.67 -36.06
C GLY A 300 2.32 -2.84 -37.13
N LEU A 301 0.99 -2.98 -37.23
CA LEU A 301 0.16 -2.01 -37.94
C LEU A 301 -0.15 -0.85 -36.99
N ASP A 302 0.14 0.38 -37.40
CA ASP A 302 -0.30 1.56 -36.68
C ASP A 302 -1.78 1.81 -37.02
N ILE A 303 -2.65 1.34 -36.15
CA ILE A 303 -4.11 1.48 -36.30
C ILE A 303 -4.62 2.87 -35.91
N ASN A 304 -3.78 3.70 -35.28
CA ASN A 304 -4.16 5.03 -34.81
C ASN A 304 -3.75 6.13 -35.80
N ASP A 305 -2.86 5.82 -36.74
CA ASP A 305 -2.50 6.72 -37.83
C ASP A 305 -3.50 6.61 -38.99
N PRO A 306 -4.24 7.69 -39.31
CA PRO A 306 -5.21 7.69 -40.41
C PRO A 306 -4.55 7.70 -41.79
N ALA A 307 -3.23 7.86 -41.89
CA ALA A 307 -2.55 7.95 -43.18
C ALA A 307 -2.55 6.59 -43.94
N ASP A 308 -2.87 6.65 -45.22
CA ASP A 308 -2.82 5.50 -46.13
C ASP A 308 -1.38 5.12 -46.51
N LYS A 309 -0.68 4.48 -45.57
CA LYS A 309 0.74 4.13 -45.65
C LYS A 309 0.99 2.71 -46.16
N TYR A 310 -0.01 1.84 -46.08
CA TYR A 310 0.15 0.42 -46.37
C TYR A 310 -0.38 0.06 -47.76
N THR A 311 0.24 -0.92 -48.39
CA THR A 311 -0.18 -1.49 -49.68
C THR A 311 -0.18 -3.01 -49.59
N LEU A 312 -1.04 -3.64 -50.38
CA LEU A 312 -1.10 -5.10 -50.52
C LEU A 312 -0.76 -5.48 -51.96
N LYS A 313 -0.15 -6.64 -52.15
CA LYS A 313 0.05 -7.24 -53.47
C LYS A 313 -1.25 -7.83 -54.00
N SER A 314 -2.05 -8.40 -53.10
CA SER A 314 -3.31 -9.06 -53.43
C SER A 314 -4.49 -8.11 -53.64
N LEU A 315 -4.38 -6.85 -53.20
CA LEU A 315 -5.46 -5.88 -53.31
C LEU A 315 -4.90 -4.50 -53.72
N PRO A 316 -5.39 -3.90 -54.83
CA PRO A 316 -4.92 -2.59 -55.27
C PRO A 316 -5.43 -1.50 -54.35
N GLY A 317 -4.57 -0.52 -54.05
CA GLY A 317 -4.93 0.64 -53.23
C GLY A 317 -3.84 0.98 -52.21
N LYS A 318 -4.13 2.01 -51.42
CA LYS A 318 -3.40 2.31 -50.19
C LYS A 318 -4.39 2.28 -49.04
N PHE A 319 -3.91 1.87 -47.87
CA PHE A 319 -4.74 1.58 -46.72
C PHE A 319 -4.10 2.13 -45.45
N SER A 320 -4.92 2.63 -44.53
CA SER A 320 -4.55 2.86 -43.14
C SER A 320 -4.45 1.52 -42.37
N GLY A 321 -3.81 1.53 -41.19
CA GLY A 321 -3.71 0.33 -40.36
C GLY A 321 -5.08 -0.18 -39.91
N LEU A 322 -5.99 0.73 -39.56
CA LEU A 322 -7.38 0.39 -39.17
C LEU A 322 -8.17 -0.23 -40.34
N HIS A 323 -7.99 0.29 -41.56
CA HIS A 323 -8.63 -0.26 -42.75
C HIS A 323 -8.14 -1.70 -43.01
N LEU A 324 -6.83 -1.96 -42.96
CA LEU A 324 -6.31 -3.31 -43.13
C LEU A 324 -6.83 -4.29 -42.06
N LEU A 325 -6.93 -3.85 -40.81
CA LEU A 325 -7.49 -4.66 -39.73
C LEU A 325 -8.97 -5.01 -40.01
N ALA A 326 -9.76 -4.07 -40.53
CA ALA A 326 -11.15 -4.30 -40.92
C ALA A 326 -11.28 -5.30 -42.09
N ILE A 327 -10.42 -5.20 -43.10
CA ILE A 327 -10.35 -6.17 -44.22
C ILE A 327 -10.03 -7.57 -43.70
N MET A 328 -9.01 -7.69 -42.84
CA MET A 328 -8.60 -8.97 -42.26
C MET A 328 -9.71 -9.59 -41.41
N TYR A 329 -10.35 -8.80 -40.53
CA TYR A 329 -11.50 -9.24 -39.73
C TYR A 329 -12.62 -9.79 -40.62
N THR A 330 -12.97 -9.04 -41.68
CA THR A 330 -14.02 -9.40 -42.64
C THR A 330 -13.73 -10.73 -43.33
N ALA A 331 -12.49 -10.93 -43.76
CA ALA A 331 -12.06 -12.15 -44.45
C ALA A 331 -12.16 -13.37 -43.53
N PHE A 332 -11.69 -13.24 -42.28
CA PHE A 332 -11.79 -14.34 -41.31
C PHE A 332 -13.24 -14.69 -40.97
N ARG A 333 -14.12 -13.71 -40.80
CA ARG A 333 -15.55 -13.95 -40.56
C ARG A 333 -16.24 -14.67 -41.72
N GLN A 334 -15.84 -14.40 -42.98
CA GLN A 334 -16.34 -15.13 -44.15
C GLN A 334 -15.81 -16.57 -44.25
N ILE A 335 -14.58 -16.83 -43.79
CA ILE A 335 -13.95 -18.17 -43.85
C ILE A 335 -14.40 -19.04 -42.67
N ASN A 336 -14.39 -18.50 -41.47
CA ASN A 336 -14.78 -19.16 -40.24
C ASN A 336 -15.46 -18.16 -39.28
N PRO A 337 -16.80 -18.16 -39.20
CA PRO A 337 -17.53 -17.25 -38.33
C PRO A 337 -17.15 -17.33 -36.85
N THR A 338 -16.60 -18.44 -36.37
CA THR A 338 -16.25 -18.62 -34.94
C THR A 338 -14.77 -18.33 -34.64
N MET A 339 -14.00 -17.82 -35.61
CA MET A 339 -12.58 -17.55 -35.41
C MET A 339 -12.36 -16.24 -34.65
N GLU A 340 -11.61 -16.29 -33.54
CA GLU A 340 -11.17 -15.10 -32.82
C GLU A 340 -10.02 -14.42 -33.58
N THR A 341 -10.22 -13.15 -33.93
CA THR A 341 -9.28 -12.35 -34.74
C THR A 341 -8.52 -11.30 -33.93
N GLY A 342 -8.76 -11.23 -32.61
CA GLY A 342 -8.18 -10.24 -31.70
C GLY A 342 -8.78 -8.82 -31.84
N ALA A 343 -9.56 -8.56 -32.90
CA ALA A 343 -10.31 -7.32 -33.08
C ALA A 343 -11.80 -7.53 -32.80
N ASP A 344 -12.41 -6.62 -32.05
CA ASP A 344 -13.85 -6.65 -31.74
C ASP A 344 -14.60 -5.67 -32.65
N PHE A 345 -14.94 -6.13 -33.86
CA PHE A 345 -15.71 -5.39 -34.87
C PHE A 345 -17.11 -6.00 -35.11
N GLY A 346 -17.64 -6.76 -34.15
CA GLY A 346 -18.85 -7.55 -34.35
C GLY A 346 -20.09 -6.70 -34.65
N VAL A 347 -20.24 -5.57 -33.97
CA VAL A 347 -21.37 -4.65 -34.15
C VAL A 347 -21.31 -3.98 -35.52
N GLU A 348 -20.13 -3.49 -35.91
CA GLU A 348 -19.89 -2.87 -37.21
C GLU A 348 -20.08 -3.84 -38.36
N TYR A 349 -19.63 -5.09 -38.19
CA TYR A 349 -19.81 -6.15 -39.18
C TYR A 349 -21.28 -6.49 -39.41
N GLN A 350 -22.06 -6.60 -38.34
CA GLN A 350 -23.50 -6.86 -38.45
C GLN A 350 -24.23 -5.70 -39.14
N ALA A 351 -23.92 -4.46 -38.76
CA ALA A 351 -24.49 -3.28 -39.41
C ALA A 351 -24.13 -3.18 -40.90
N ALA A 352 -22.89 -3.53 -41.28
CA ALA A 352 -22.46 -3.56 -42.67
C ALA A 352 -23.21 -4.63 -43.48
N LEU A 353 -23.47 -5.81 -42.90
CA LEU A 353 -24.29 -6.85 -43.55
C LEU A 353 -25.73 -6.41 -43.76
N ASP A 354 -26.32 -5.70 -42.80
CA ASP A 354 -27.70 -5.25 -42.90
C ASP A 354 -27.85 -4.12 -43.95
N LEU A 355 -26.86 -3.25 -44.08
CA LEU A 355 -26.80 -2.24 -45.16
C LEU A 355 -26.66 -2.85 -46.56
N GLN A 356 -26.15 -4.08 -46.71
CA GLN A 356 -26.10 -4.77 -48.00
C GLN A 356 -27.41 -5.47 -48.39
N LYS A 357 -28.34 -5.62 -47.43
CA LYS A 357 -29.65 -6.26 -47.65
C LYS A 357 -30.76 -5.25 -47.94
N SER A 358 -30.58 -4.00 -47.51
CA SER A 358 -31.39 -2.83 -47.89
C SER A 358 -31.01 -2.34 -49.28
#